data_AF-A0A4R4BT09-F1
#
_entry.id   AF-A0A4R4BT09-F1
#
_cell.length_a   1.000
_cell.length_b   1.000
_cell.length_c   1.000
_cell.angle_alpha   90.00
_cell.angle_beta   90.00
_cell.angle_gamma   90.00
#
_symmetry.space_group_name_H-M   'P 1'
#
loop_
_entity.id
_entity.type
_entity.pdbx_description
1 polymer ?
#
loop_
_entity_poly.entity_id
_entity_poly.type
_entity_poly.pdbx_seq_one_letter_code
_entity_poly.pdbx_strand_id
1 'polypeptide(L)'
;MNHKALFLLWLGLGIGGAFSLYSQQQGLSEQEQSVRQRIVQIAQKYIGAPYVYGAASPQGFDCSGFASFVYQEAANLAIPRSSQAIWMKGFPLSLEKALPGDILVFNTFGNIPSHVAILLPNDQMIHAVSQGPKTGVIISPLGDSYFSPRFLGVRRFIGARSTSVEEKPKDQGASGDKSQTKEREEKGDSLEFVGFTITNDVIVYTDKIPAQVGSTIQFVITNGTGSDGIFQVLFYKMDLDPAKNKTIREERVTLQKGATITLSPITFTEAGDYKLILKTQHNLKRVERIWKVQPLR
;
A
#
# COMPACT_ATOMS: atom_id res chain seq x y z
N MET A 1 -1.16 58.32 -15.51
CA MET A 1 -0.25 57.53 -14.65
C MET A 1 -0.22 56.11 -15.16
N ASN A 2 0.96 55.68 -15.62
CA ASN A 2 1.28 54.32 -16.07
C ASN A 2 1.18 53.34 -14.90
N HIS A 3 0.62 52.15 -15.12
CA HIS A 3 1.34 50.92 -14.76
C HIS A 3 1.13 49.86 -15.84
N LYS A 4 2.25 49.51 -16.45
CA LYS A 4 2.44 48.49 -17.49
C LYS A 4 2.45 47.11 -16.84
N ALA A 5 1.88 46.15 -17.57
CA ALA A 5 2.24 44.73 -17.71
C ALA A 5 2.85 43.97 -16.52
N LEU A 6 2.22 42.84 -16.15
CA LEU A 6 2.93 41.58 -15.93
C LEU A 6 2.22 40.46 -16.69
N PHE A 7 2.60 40.29 -17.96
CA PHE A 7 2.42 39.04 -18.69
C PHE A 7 3.52 38.11 -18.19
N LEU A 8 3.21 37.20 -17.27
CA LEU A 8 4.15 36.12 -16.93
C LEU A 8 3.96 35.01 -17.96
N LEU A 9 4.85 35.04 -18.95
CA LEU A 9 5.20 33.90 -19.79
C LEU A 9 5.58 32.72 -18.89
N TRP A 10 4.67 31.75 -18.76
CA TRP A 10 4.99 30.42 -18.23
C TRP A 10 5.63 29.60 -19.36
N LEU A 11 6.91 29.83 -19.60
CA LEU A 11 7.73 28.98 -20.46
C LEU A 11 8.41 27.91 -19.59
N GLY A 12 7.94 26.67 -19.72
CA GLY A 12 8.77 25.49 -19.49
C GLY A 12 9.06 25.09 -18.05
N LEU A 13 8.04 24.86 -17.22
CA LEU A 13 8.22 23.97 -16.06
C LEU A 13 8.17 22.53 -16.57
N GLY A 14 9.34 22.00 -16.94
CA GLY A 14 9.53 20.57 -17.05
C GLY A 14 9.15 19.89 -15.73
N ILE A 15 8.73 18.63 -15.80
CA ILE A 15 8.24 17.79 -14.70
C ILE A 15 9.12 17.89 -13.43
N GLY A 16 10.43 18.12 -13.59
CA GLY A 16 11.37 18.32 -12.48
C GLY A 16 11.10 19.55 -11.60
N GLY A 17 10.65 20.68 -12.17
CA GLY A 17 10.46 21.93 -11.41
C GLY A 17 9.21 21.92 -10.53
N ALA A 18 8.09 21.41 -11.05
CA ALA A 18 6.86 21.25 -10.27
C ALA A 18 7.02 20.21 -9.14
N PHE A 19 7.78 19.14 -9.40
CA PHE A 19 8.07 18.12 -8.39
C PHE A 19 8.96 18.65 -7.26
N SER A 20 9.92 19.54 -7.56
CA SER A 20 10.87 20.08 -6.58
C SER A 20 10.26 21.13 -5.65
N LEU A 21 9.28 21.91 -6.11
CA LEU A 21 8.54 22.84 -5.26
C LEU A 21 7.55 22.10 -4.35
N TYR A 22 6.93 21.03 -4.86
CA TYR A 22 5.98 20.21 -4.11
C TYR A 22 6.63 19.42 -2.96
N SER A 23 7.87 18.95 -3.14
CA SER A 23 8.61 18.22 -2.11
C SER A 23 9.11 19.10 -0.96
N GLN A 24 9.53 20.34 -1.26
CA GLN A 24 10.03 21.29 -0.27
C GLN A 24 8.94 21.70 0.73
N GLN A 25 7.67 21.70 0.29
CA GLN A 25 6.50 21.97 1.14
C GLN A 25 6.14 20.79 2.07
N GLN A 26 6.60 19.57 1.78
CA GLN A 26 6.26 18.34 2.52
C GLN A 26 7.40 17.80 3.39
N GLY A 27 8.54 18.51 3.48
CA GLY A 27 9.67 18.13 4.36
C GLY A 27 10.33 16.79 4.01
N LEU A 28 10.26 16.36 2.75
CA LEU A 28 10.83 15.08 2.30
C LEU A 28 12.36 15.11 2.28
N SER A 29 12.99 13.99 2.60
CA SER A 29 14.45 13.86 2.39
C SER A 29 14.79 13.87 0.89
N GLU A 30 15.95 14.40 0.53
CA GLU A 30 16.45 14.41 -0.86
C GLU A 30 16.49 12.98 -1.45
N GLN A 31 16.85 12.00 -0.63
CA GLN A 31 16.86 10.59 -1.00
C GLN A 31 15.46 10.08 -1.36
N GLU A 32 14.44 10.39 -0.55
CA GLU A 32 13.06 10.02 -0.83
C GLU A 32 12.56 10.68 -2.12
N GLN A 33 12.89 11.96 -2.32
CA GLN A 33 12.53 12.69 -3.53
C GLN A 33 13.13 12.04 -4.78
N SER A 34 14.41 11.68 -4.74
CA SER A 34 15.11 10.98 -5.83
C SER A 34 14.50 9.60 -6.13
N VAL A 35 14.09 8.84 -5.10
CA VAL A 35 13.41 7.54 -5.29
C VAL A 35 12.07 7.72 -6.01
N ARG A 36 11.25 8.69 -5.59
CA ARG A 36 9.96 8.97 -6.21
C ARG A 36 10.10 9.39 -7.67
N GLN A 37 11.06 10.26 -7.97
CA GLN A 37 11.35 10.67 -9.34
C GLN A 37 11.74 9.48 -10.23
N ARG A 38 12.60 8.58 -9.74
CA ARG A 38 12.97 7.37 -10.46
C ARG A 38 11.78 6.46 -10.72
N ILE A 39 10.91 6.25 -9.73
CA ILE A 39 9.69 5.44 -9.90
C ILE A 39 8.82 6.00 -11.03
N VAL A 40 8.58 7.31 -11.04
CA VAL A 40 7.81 7.98 -12.10
C VAL A 40 8.47 7.82 -13.46
N GLN A 41 9.78 8.07 -13.55
CA GLN A 41 10.53 7.99 -14.80
C GLN A 41 10.54 6.55 -15.37
N ILE A 42 10.79 5.55 -14.52
CA ILE A 42 10.76 4.15 -14.93
C ILE A 42 9.36 3.74 -15.38
N ALA A 43 8.31 4.10 -14.63
CA ALA A 43 6.93 3.81 -15.03
C ALA A 43 6.62 4.32 -16.45
N GLN A 44 7.03 5.54 -16.75
CA GLN A 44 6.79 6.18 -18.05
C GLN A 44 7.51 5.50 -19.23
N LYS A 45 8.63 4.79 -19.00
CA LYS A 45 9.33 4.07 -20.07
C LYS A 45 8.51 2.94 -20.69
N TYR A 46 7.54 2.41 -19.95
CA TYR A 46 6.76 1.24 -20.37
C TYR A 46 5.39 1.59 -20.93
N ILE A 47 5.09 2.88 -21.17
CA ILE A 47 3.85 3.29 -21.83
C ILE A 47 3.71 2.54 -23.17
N GLY A 48 2.56 1.91 -23.37
CA GLY A 48 2.26 1.08 -24.54
C GLY A 48 2.61 -0.40 -24.40
N ALA A 49 3.31 -0.83 -23.35
CA ALA A 49 3.52 -2.26 -23.09
C ALA A 49 2.17 -2.98 -22.93
N PRO A 50 2.00 -4.19 -23.47
CA PRO A 50 0.70 -4.85 -23.52
C PRO A 50 0.25 -5.31 -22.13
N TYR A 51 -1.07 -5.41 -21.94
CA TYR A 51 -1.63 -6.03 -20.74
C TYR A 51 -1.59 -7.55 -20.88
N VAL A 52 -1.03 -8.25 -19.88
CA VAL A 52 -1.03 -9.71 -19.78
C VAL A 52 -1.28 -10.10 -18.33
N TYR A 53 -2.37 -10.82 -18.07
CA TYR A 53 -2.74 -11.24 -16.71
C TYR A 53 -1.64 -12.08 -16.06
N GLY A 54 -1.26 -11.77 -14.81
CA GLY A 54 -0.20 -12.42 -14.06
C GLY A 54 1.22 -11.97 -14.41
N ALA A 55 1.41 -11.26 -15.53
CA ALA A 55 2.73 -10.91 -16.03
C ALA A 55 3.35 -9.71 -15.31
N ALA A 56 4.68 -9.69 -15.24
CA ALA A 56 5.47 -8.64 -14.58
C ALA A 56 6.80 -8.38 -15.30
N SER A 57 6.76 -8.25 -16.64
CA SER A 57 7.96 -8.01 -17.44
C SER A 57 7.68 -7.04 -18.60
N PRO A 58 8.71 -6.45 -19.22
CA PRO A 58 8.53 -5.53 -20.35
C PRO A 58 7.74 -6.10 -21.53
N GLN A 59 7.66 -7.43 -21.67
CA GLN A 59 6.88 -8.11 -22.71
C GLN A 59 5.36 -8.11 -22.41
N GLY A 60 4.96 -7.81 -21.17
CA GLY A 60 3.57 -7.70 -20.77
C GLY A 60 3.41 -7.55 -19.26
N PHE A 61 2.39 -6.78 -18.87
CA PHE A 61 2.12 -6.50 -17.46
C PHE A 61 0.65 -6.70 -17.10
N ASP A 62 0.35 -7.19 -15.91
CA ASP A 62 -0.90 -6.86 -15.24
C ASP A 62 -0.74 -5.62 -14.33
N CYS A 63 -1.82 -5.13 -13.71
CA CYS A 63 -1.78 -3.88 -12.97
C CYS A 63 -0.78 -3.89 -11.79
N SER A 64 -0.82 -4.94 -10.96
CA SER A 64 0.10 -5.09 -9.83
C SER A 64 1.50 -5.55 -10.28
N GLY A 65 1.61 -6.26 -11.40
CA GLY A 65 2.83 -6.63 -12.13
C GLY A 65 3.63 -5.43 -12.52
N PHE A 66 2.98 -4.52 -13.24
CA PHE A 66 3.53 -3.24 -13.60
C PHE A 66 4.04 -2.47 -12.38
N ALA A 67 3.18 -2.29 -11.36
CA ALA A 67 3.57 -1.57 -10.15
C ALA A 67 4.78 -2.21 -9.45
N SER A 68 4.75 -3.53 -9.25
CA SER A 68 5.83 -4.25 -8.57
C SER A 68 7.16 -4.21 -9.34
N PHE A 69 7.09 -4.32 -10.67
CA PHE A 69 8.24 -4.26 -11.54
C PHE A 69 8.89 -2.87 -11.53
N VAL A 70 8.09 -1.80 -11.64
CA VAL A 70 8.58 -0.41 -11.59
C VAL A 70 9.28 -0.13 -10.26
N TYR A 71 8.68 -0.54 -9.14
CA TYR A 71 9.27 -0.35 -7.81
C TYR A 71 10.59 -1.10 -7.64
N GLN A 72 10.67 -2.33 -8.16
CA GLN A 72 11.88 -3.15 -8.15
C GLN A 72 12.98 -2.52 -9.02
N GLU A 73 12.68 -2.11 -10.25
CA GLU A 73 13.66 -1.54 -11.17
C GLU A 73 14.13 -0.14 -10.74
N ALA A 74 13.22 0.72 -10.27
CA ALA A 74 13.54 2.11 -9.94
C ALA A 74 14.30 2.26 -8.62
N ALA A 75 14.01 1.39 -7.65
CA ALA A 75 14.39 1.62 -6.26
C ALA A 75 14.82 0.36 -5.50
N ASN A 76 14.87 -0.81 -6.16
CA ASN A 76 15.10 -2.10 -5.52
C ASN A 76 14.13 -2.38 -4.35
N LEU A 77 12.88 -1.89 -4.48
CA LEU A 77 11.84 -2.05 -3.47
C LEU A 77 10.90 -3.17 -3.88
N ALA A 78 10.95 -4.29 -3.15
CA ALA A 78 10.01 -5.38 -3.32
C ALA A 78 8.64 -5.01 -2.72
N ILE A 79 7.63 -4.88 -3.55
CA ILE A 79 6.24 -4.72 -3.13
C ILE A 79 5.40 -5.96 -3.54
N PRO A 80 4.23 -6.19 -2.93
CA PRO A 80 3.45 -7.38 -3.20
C PRO A 80 2.97 -7.49 -4.66
N ARG A 81 2.82 -8.73 -5.14
CA ARG A 81 2.42 -9.03 -6.53
C ARG A 81 0.91 -8.94 -6.82
N SER A 82 0.06 -8.77 -5.80
CA SER A 82 -1.39 -8.64 -5.99
C SER A 82 -1.92 -7.30 -5.50
N SER A 83 -2.97 -6.79 -6.15
CA SER A 83 -3.65 -5.55 -5.76
C SER A 83 -4.18 -5.61 -4.33
N GLN A 84 -4.67 -6.78 -3.91
CA GLN A 84 -5.11 -7.03 -2.54
C GLN A 84 -3.93 -6.90 -1.58
N ALA A 85 -2.81 -7.61 -1.82
CA ALA A 85 -1.68 -7.53 -0.91
C ALA A 85 -1.04 -6.12 -0.87
N ILE A 86 -1.06 -5.38 -1.98
CA ILE A 86 -0.66 -3.97 -2.04
C ILE A 86 -1.58 -3.11 -1.14
N TRP A 87 -2.90 -3.26 -1.29
CA TRP A 87 -3.90 -2.61 -0.46
C TRP A 87 -3.70 -2.91 1.03
N MET A 88 -3.24 -4.10 1.35
CA MET A 88 -3.07 -4.50 2.74
C MET A 88 -1.74 -4.09 3.36
N LYS A 89 -0.63 -4.19 2.62
CA LYS A 89 0.72 -4.01 3.18
C LYS A 89 1.26 -2.59 3.04
N GLY A 90 0.77 -1.82 2.07
CA GLY A 90 1.25 -0.46 1.87
C GLY A 90 0.78 0.47 2.98
N PHE A 91 1.54 1.52 3.25
CA PHE A 91 1.14 2.53 4.22
C PHE A 91 -0.06 3.33 3.68
N PRO A 92 -1.26 3.21 4.29
CA PRO A 92 -2.43 4.00 3.92
C PRO A 92 -2.24 5.51 4.18
N LEU A 93 -2.74 6.33 3.26
CA LEU A 93 -2.79 7.78 3.40
C LEU A 93 -3.97 8.39 2.62
N SER A 94 -4.36 9.61 2.99
CA SER A 94 -5.35 10.38 2.22
C SER A 94 -4.78 10.81 0.86
N LEU A 95 -5.66 11.00 -0.12
CA LEU A 95 -5.25 11.48 -1.45
C LEU A 95 -4.54 12.84 -1.38
N GLU A 96 -4.95 13.73 -0.47
CA GLU A 96 -4.30 15.04 -0.25
C GLU A 96 -2.85 14.94 0.23
N LYS A 97 -2.50 13.86 0.93
CA LYS A 97 -1.13 13.58 1.40
C LYS A 97 -0.35 12.71 0.41
N ALA A 98 -1.01 12.25 -0.65
CA ALA A 98 -0.41 11.39 -1.64
C ALA A 98 0.61 12.17 -2.46
N LEU A 99 1.72 11.51 -2.75
CA LEU A 99 2.82 12.07 -3.50
C LEU A 99 3.07 11.16 -4.71
N PRO A 100 3.58 11.69 -5.84
CA PRO A 100 3.87 10.83 -6.97
C PRO A 100 4.83 9.71 -6.60
N GLY A 101 4.61 8.57 -7.25
CA GLY A 101 5.18 7.28 -6.86
C GLY A 101 4.32 6.48 -5.89
N ASP A 102 3.43 7.08 -5.10
CA ASP A 102 2.48 6.31 -4.27
C ASP A 102 1.51 5.50 -5.14
N ILE A 103 0.95 4.42 -4.60
CA ILE A 103 0.06 3.52 -5.32
C ILE A 103 -1.39 3.85 -5.00
N LEU A 104 -2.19 4.08 -6.02
CA LEU A 104 -3.63 4.20 -5.96
C LEU A 104 -4.26 2.82 -6.13
N VAL A 105 -5.29 2.53 -5.35
CA VAL A 105 -5.97 1.23 -5.35
C VAL A 105 -7.44 1.43 -5.68
N PHE A 106 -7.99 0.53 -6.50
CA PHE A 106 -9.36 0.61 -7.01
C PHE A 106 -10.09 -0.73 -6.87
N ASN A 107 -11.44 -0.67 -6.80
CA ASN A 107 -12.34 -1.80 -6.95
C ASN A 107 -13.01 -1.77 -8.34
N THR A 108 -12.38 -2.44 -9.28
CA THR A 108 -12.88 -2.67 -10.65
C THR A 108 -13.56 -4.02 -10.83
N PHE A 109 -13.52 -4.89 -9.82
CA PHE A 109 -14.08 -6.24 -9.88
C PHE A 109 -14.63 -6.67 -8.50
N GLY A 110 -15.94 -6.88 -8.44
CA GLY A 110 -16.62 -7.34 -7.22
C GLY A 110 -16.56 -6.32 -6.09
N ASN A 111 -16.09 -6.77 -4.92
CA ASN A 111 -15.98 -5.95 -3.70
C ASN A 111 -14.58 -6.02 -3.08
N ILE A 112 -13.55 -6.25 -3.90
CA ILE A 112 -12.17 -6.41 -3.44
C ILE A 112 -11.23 -5.44 -4.17
N PRO A 113 -10.07 -5.09 -3.60
CA PRO A 113 -9.03 -4.37 -4.32
C PRO A 113 -8.56 -5.16 -5.54
N SER A 114 -8.89 -4.70 -6.73
CA SER A 114 -8.73 -5.47 -7.98
C SER A 114 -7.93 -4.76 -9.06
N HIS A 115 -7.59 -3.49 -8.83
CA HIS A 115 -6.74 -2.72 -9.74
C HIS A 115 -5.87 -1.75 -8.98
N VAL A 116 -4.69 -1.46 -9.53
CA VAL A 116 -3.75 -0.49 -8.98
C VAL A 116 -3.16 0.41 -10.05
N ALA A 117 -2.76 1.62 -9.65
CA ALA A 117 -2.05 2.57 -10.49
C ALA A 117 -0.97 3.29 -9.69
N ILE A 118 0.10 3.73 -10.34
CA ILE A 118 1.11 4.59 -9.72
C ILE A 118 0.67 6.05 -9.91
N LEU A 119 0.61 6.82 -8.83
CA LEU A 119 0.32 8.24 -8.86
C LEU A 119 1.44 8.99 -9.58
N LEU A 120 1.07 9.82 -10.54
CA LEU A 120 1.94 10.75 -11.24
C LEU A 120 1.68 12.19 -10.77
N PRO A 121 2.56 13.15 -11.10
CA PRO A 121 2.25 14.56 -10.93
C PRO A 121 1.00 14.98 -11.73
N ASN A 122 0.46 16.16 -11.42
CA ASN A 122 -0.65 16.79 -12.15
C ASN A 122 -1.97 15.99 -12.15
N ASP A 123 -2.28 15.32 -11.04
CA ASP A 123 -3.49 14.50 -10.89
C ASP A 123 -3.65 13.47 -12.02
N GLN A 124 -2.54 12.81 -12.33
CA GLN A 124 -2.49 11.71 -13.29
C GLN A 124 -2.08 10.41 -12.60
N MET A 125 -2.37 9.29 -13.26
CA MET A 125 -1.92 7.97 -12.82
C MET A 125 -1.48 7.14 -14.02
N ILE A 126 -0.53 6.23 -13.79
CA ILE A 126 -0.07 5.26 -14.79
C ILE A 126 -0.34 3.84 -14.33
N HIS A 127 -0.90 3.02 -15.22
CA HIS A 127 -1.32 1.65 -14.92
C HIS A 127 -1.40 0.76 -16.16
N ALA A 128 -1.36 -0.56 -15.97
CA ALA A 128 -1.64 -1.53 -17.02
C ALA A 128 -3.13 -1.89 -17.03
N VAL A 129 -3.84 -1.63 -18.13
CA VAL A 129 -5.29 -1.80 -18.26
C VAL A 129 -5.65 -2.88 -19.27
N SER A 130 -6.55 -3.79 -18.90
CA SER A 130 -6.93 -4.94 -19.74
C SER A 130 -8.01 -4.63 -20.77
N GLN A 131 -8.85 -3.62 -20.54
CA GLN A 131 -10.04 -3.34 -21.34
C GLN A 131 -10.33 -1.85 -21.42
N GLY A 132 -11.05 -1.45 -22.48
CA GLY A 132 -11.45 -0.08 -22.72
C GLY A 132 -10.95 0.45 -24.06
N PRO A 133 -11.12 1.75 -24.34
CA PRO A 133 -10.70 2.35 -25.60
C PRO A 133 -9.17 2.37 -25.80
N LYS A 134 -8.40 2.24 -24.71
CA LYS A 134 -6.96 2.05 -24.72
C LYS A 134 -6.60 0.96 -23.72
N THR A 135 -5.71 0.06 -24.10
CA THR A 135 -5.26 -1.08 -23.29
C THR A 135 -3.73 -1.08 -23.17
N GLY A 136 -3.20 -1.87 -22.24
CA GLY A 136 -1.77 -1.88 -21.91
C GLY A 136 -1.42 -0.81 -20.88
N VAL A 137 -0.14 -0.48 -20.77
CA VAL A 137 0.35 0.56 -19.86
C VAL A 137 -0.02 1.94 -20.42
N ILE A 138 -0.90 2.65 -19.74
CA ILE A 138 -1.41 3.97 -20.16
C ILE A 138 -1.40 4.95 -18.99
N ILE A 139 -1.48 6.24 -19.33
CA ILE A 139 -1.73 7.33 -18.38
C ILE A 139 -3.20 7.72 -18.45
N SER A 140 -3.83 7.84 -17.28
CA SER A 140 -5.21 8.32 -17.13
C SER A 140 -5.25 9.46 -16.09
N PRO A 141 -6.18 10.42 -16.21
CA PRO A 141 -6.40 11.41 -15.17
C PRO A 141 -7.03 10.76 -13.93
N LEU A 142 -6.83 11.33 -12.74
CA LEU A 142 -7.50 10.86 -11.51
C LEU A 142 -9.02 11.04 -11.58
N GLY A 143 -9.48 12.02 -12.36
CA GLY A 143 -10.90 12.26 -12.66
C GLY A 143 -11.49 11.38 -13.75
N ASP A 144 -10.80 10.31 -14.17
CA ASP A 144 -11.32 9.36 -15.16
C ASP A 144 -12.69 8.80 -14.74
N SER A 145 -13.67 8.81 -15.64
CA SER A 145 -15.05 8.46 -15.33
C SER A 145 -15.25 6.99 -14.96
N TYR A 146 -14.33 6.11 -15.38
CA TYR A 146 -14.36 4.71 -15.00
C TYR A 146 -13.63 4.48 -13.67
N PHE A 147 -12.42 5.00 -13.50
CA PHE A 147 -11.60 4.70 -12.32
C PHE A 147 -11.95 5.55 -11.09
N SER A 148 -12.31 6.82 -11.25
CA SER A 148 -12.57 7.73 -10.13
C SER A 148 -13.67 7.23 -9.18
N PRO A 149 -14.84 6.76 -9.65
CA PRO A 149 -15.88 6.21 -8.77
C PRO A 149 -15.49 4.88 -8.09
N ARG A 150 -14.41 4.24 -8.55
CA ARG A 150 -13.92 2.95 -8.08
C ARG A 150 -12.72 3.08 -7.16
N PHE A 151 -12.28 4.31 -6.90
CA PHE A 151 -11.13 4.58 -6.05
C PHE A 151 -11.39 4.13 -4.60
N LEU A 152 -10.47 3.33 -4.06
CA LEU A 152 -10.51 2.85 -2.68
C LEU A 152 -9.61 3.68 -1.76
N GLY A 153 -8.43 4.07 -2.23
CA GLY A 153 -7.47 4.83 -1.42
C GLY A 153 -6.04 4.72 -1.93
N VAL A 154 -5.11 5.32 -1.17
CA VAL A 154 -3.68 5.40 -1.50
C VAL A 154 -2.85 4.51 -0.58
N ARG A 155 -1.75 3.95 -1.11
CA ARG A 155 -0.76 3.10 -0.45
C ARG A 155 0.66 3.54 -0.78
N ARG A 156 1.45 3.82 0.25
CA ARG A 156 2.86 4.23 0.15
C ARG A 156 3.79 3.09 0.55
N PHE A 157 4.79 2.84 -0.27
CA PHE A 157 5.88 1.88 0.00
C PHE A 157 7.26 2.56 0.06
N ILE A 158 7.30 3.88 -0.14
CA ILE A 158 8.51 4.70 -0.15
C ILE A 158 8.67 5.32 1.26
N GLY A 159 9.87 5.27 1.83
CA GLY A 159 10.17 5.78 3.17
C GLY A 159 10.08 4.72 4.28
N ALA A 160 9.52 3.54 4.00
CA ALA A 160 9.88 2.32 4.72
C ALA A 160 11.29 1.94 4.27
N ARG A 161 12.31 2.20 5.10
CA ARG A 161 13.70 1.87 4.75
C ARG A 161 13.77 0.40 4.32
N SER A 162 14.13 0.20 3.05
CA SER A 162 14.72 -1.02 2.52
C SER A 162 15.74 -1.53 3.53
N THR A 163 15.45 -2.63 4.22
CA THR A 163 16.49 -3.48 4.79
C THR A 163 17.30 -3.97 3.61
N SER A 164 18.47 -3.38 3.41
CA SER A 164 19.56 -4.03 2.71
C SER A 164 19.72 -5.42 3.30
N VAL A 165 19.32 -6.43 2.54
CA VAL A 165 19.75 -7.80 2.79
C VAL A 165 21.25 -7.79 2.52
N GLU A 166 22.02 -7.81 3.60
CA GLU A 166 23.44 -8.09 3.57
C GLU A 166 23.57 -9.58 3.18
N GLU A 167 23.80 -9.84 1.89
CA GLU A 167 24.20 -11.17 1.42
C GLU A 167 25.60 -11.47 1.99
N LYS A 168 25.67 -12.36 2.98
CA LYS A 168 26.89 -13.12 3.25
C LYS A 168 27.15 -14.09 2.08
N PRO A 169 28.40 -14.25 1.63
CA PRO A 169 28.74 -15.16 0.55
C PRO A 169 28.50 -16.62 0.97
N LYS A 170 27.73 -17.36 0.15
CA LYS A 170 27.61 -18.81 0.25
C LYS A 170 28.71 -19.47 -0.55
N ASP A 171 29.52 -20.24 0.16
CA ASP A 171 30.46 -21.20 -0.38
C ASP A 171 29.73 -22.40 -1.01
N GLN A 172 30.42 -23.04 -1.95
CA GLN A 172 29.94 -24.06 -2.89
C GLN A 172 29.66 -25.41 -2.21
N GLY A 173 28.70 -26.19 -2.74
CA GLY A 173 28.47 -27.56 -2.28
C GLY A 173 27.25 -28.28 -2.87
N ALA A 174 27.39 -28.70 -4.12
CA ALA A 174 26.86 -29.93 -4.76
C ALA A 174 25.51 -30.59 -4.36
N SER A 175 24.73 -30.82 -5.44
CA SER A 175 24.08 -32.10 -5.82
C SER A 175 22.76 -32.53 -5.18
N GLY A 176 21.77 -32.73 -6.07
CA GLY A 176 21.04 -33.99 -6.14
C GLY A 176 19.61 -34.03 -5.62
N ASP A 177 18.68 -33.97 -6.56
CA ASP A 177 17.63 -34.96 -6.82
C ASP A 177 16.18 -34.46 -6.83
N LYS A 178 15.47 -34.96 -7.85
CA LYS A 178 14.09 -34.69 -8.23
C LYS A 178 13.16 -35.39 -7.25
N SER A 179 12.08 -34.72 -6.86
CA SER A 179 10.79 -35.41 -6.79
C SER A 179 9.64 -34.41 -6.91
N GLN A 180 8.76 -34.70 -7.86
CA GLN A 180 7.44 -34.12 -7.98
C GLN A 180 6.55 -34.65 -6.85
N THR A 181 5.78 -33.76 -6.23
CA THR A 181 4.50 -34.16 -5.65
C THR A 181 3.49 -33.04 -5.84
N LYS A 182 2.55 -33.31 -6.74
CA LYS A 182 1.20 -32.74 -6.77
C LYS A 182 0.48 -33.19 -5.50
N GLU A 183 -0.20 -32.28 -4.83
CA GLU A 183 -1.37 -32.42 -3.96
C GLU A 183 -1.50 -31.07 -3.23
N ARG A 184 -2.64 -30.41 -3.02
CA ARG A 184 -4.06 -30.64 -3.32
C ARG A 184 -4.70 -29.29 -2.95
N GLU A 185 -5.45 -28.65 -3.84
CA GLU A 185 -6.18 -27.42 -3.51
C GLU A 185 -7.31 -27.76 -2.52
N GLU A 186 -7.08 -27.51 -1.24
CA GLU A 186 -8.15 -27.34 -0.27
C GLU A 186 -8.61 -25.88 -0.33
N LYS A 187 -9.88 -25.67 -0.70
CA LYS A 187 -10.61 -24.42 -0.45
C LYS A 187 -10.76 -24.23 1.07
N GLY A 188 -9.75 -23.68 1.71
CA GLY A 188 -9.78 -23.18 3.09
C GLY A 188 -9.55 -21.67 3.08
N ASP A 189 -10.33 -20.94 3.88
CA ASP A 189 -10.27 -19.49 4.09
C ASP A 189 -8.89 -18.88 3.81
N SER A 190 -8.80 -18.07 2.76
CA SER A 190 -7.57 -17.38 2.41
C SER A 190 -7.15 -16.49 3.58
N LEU A 191 -5.99 -16.78 4.17
CA LEU A 191 -5.40 -15.98 5.23
C LEU A 191 -5.09 -14.58 4.67
N GLU A 192 -5.86 -13.58 5.09
CA GLU A 192 -5.70 -12.20 4.63
C GLU A 192 -4.73 -11.45 5.55
N PHE A 193 -3.75 -10.75 5.00
CA PHE A 193 -2.84 -9.94 5.81
C PHE A 193 -3.38 -8.51 5.93
N VAL A 194 -3.21 -7.81 7.05
CA VAL A 194 -3.54 -6.36 7.20
C VAL A 194 -2.38 -5.63 7.85
N GLY A 195 -1.81 -4.64 7.19
CA GLY A 195 -0.69 -3.84 7.70
C GLY A 195 -1.11 -2.57 8.43
N PHE A 196 -0.36 -2.21 9.47
CA PHE A 196 -0.43 -0.95 10.19
C PHE A 196 0.96 -0.39 10.44
N THR A 197 1.15 0.90 10.22
CA THR A 197 2.35 1.59 10.68
C THR A 197 2.02 2.51 11.83
N ILE A 198 2.76 2.39 12.92
CA ILE A 198 2.66 3.29 14.07
C ILE A 198 3.48 4.53 13.76
N THR A 199 2.84 5.70 13.78
CA THR A 199 3.47 7.00 13.52
C THR A 199 3.48 7.89 14.76
N ASN A 200 4.14 9.04 14.67
CA ASN A 200 4.07 10.08 15.71
C ASN A 200 2.75 10.84 15.70
N ASP A 201 2.01 10.81 14.59
CA ASP A 201 0.63 11.30 14.51
C ASP A 201 -0.38 10.19 14.77
N VAL A 202 -1.60 10.58 15.13
CA VAL A 202 -2.73 9.66 15.21
C VAL A 202 -3.26 9.39 13.80
N ILE A 203 -3.31 8.11 13.42
CA ILE A 203 -3.91 7.67 12.18
C ILE A 203 -5.23 6.96 12.49
N VAL A 204 -6.32 7.46 11.90
CA VAL A 204 -7.62 6.81 11.91
C VAL A 204 -7.89 6.25 10.51
N TYR A 205 -8.07 4.93 10.44
CA TYR A 205 -8.38 4.22 9.21
C TYR A 205 -9.89 4.18 9.00
N THR A 206 -10.34 4.74 7.87
CA THR A 206 -11.75 4.75 7.45
C THR A 206 -12.04 3.81 6.28
N ASP A 207 -11.00 3.16 5.77
CA ASP A 207 -11.07 2.29 4.61
C ASP A 207 -11.56 0.88 4.98
N LYS A 208 -12.51 0.36 4.19
CA LYS A 208 -13.20 -0.91 4.47
C LYS A 208 -12.24 -2.10 4.34
N ILE A 209 -12.28 -2.98 5.35
CA ILE A 209 -11.70 -4.32 5.26
C ILE A 209 -12.84 -5.27 4.84
N PRO A 210 -12.75 -5.94 3.68
CA PRO A 210 -13.75 -6.92 3.26
C PRO A 210 -13.60 -8.20 4.10
N ALA A 211 -14.29 -8.28 5.23
CA ALA A 211 -14.28 -9.45 6.11
C ALA A 211 -15.69 -10.02 6.31
N GLN A 212 -15.81 -11.33 6.37
CA GLN A 212 -17.03 -12.06 6.72
C GLN A 212 -16.75 -13.07 7.85
N VAL A 213 -17.79 -13.63 8.45
CA VAL A 213 -17.64 -14.76 9.38
C VAL A 213 -16.89 -15.89 8.66
N GLY A 214 -15.87 -16.44 9.31
CA GLY A 214 -14.91 -17.40 8.74
C GLY A 214 -13.59 -16.76 8.29
N SER A 215 -13.59 -15.48 7.88
CA SER A 215 -12.38 -14.81 7.43
C SER A 215 -11.28 -14.86 8.50
N THR A 216 -10.08 -15.25 8.09
CA THR A 216 -8.90 -15.25 8.95
C THR A 216 -7.97 -14.12 8.53
N ILE A 217 -7.73 -13.17 9.44
CA ILE A 217 -6.88 -12.01 9.21
C ILE A 217 -5.61 -12.08 10.05
N GLN A 218 -4.46 -11.89 9.42
CA GLN A 218 -3.17 -11.73 10.06
C GLN A 218 -2.70 -10.27 10.03
N PHE A 219 -2.50 -9.67 11.19
CA PHE A 219 -2.07 -8.28 11.28
C PHE A 219 -0.54 -8.16 11.24
N VAL A 220 -0.04 -7.15 10.54
CA VAL A 220 1.37 -6.81 10.45
C VAL A 220 1.53 -5.39 10.97
N ILE A 221 2.40 -5.17 11.95
CA ILE A 221 2.60 -3.86 12.58
C ILE A 221 4.04 -3.42 12.36
N THR A 222 4.23 -2.23 11.82
CA THR A 222 5.54 -1.61 11.61
C THR A 222 5.71 -0.39 12.52
N ASN A 223 6.86 -0.27 13.17
CA ASN A 223 7.21 0.94 13.93
C ASN A 223 7.79 2.02 13.00
N GLY A 224 6.96 2.99 12.62
CA GLY A 224 7.34 4.15 11.81
C GLY A 224 7.61 5.43 12.61
N THR A 225 7.74 5.36 13.95
CA THR A 225 7.90 6.56 14.80
C THR A 225 9.28 7.22 14.68
N GLY A 226 10.26 6.52 14.12
CA GLY A 226 11.63 7.03 14.02
C GLY A 226 12.50 6.75 15.26
N SER A 227 11.95 6.09 16.28
CA SER A 227 12.63 5.67 17.52
C SER A 227 12.15 4.30 17.96
N ASP A 228 12.93 3.62 18.81
CA ASP A 228 12.48 2.37 19.44
C ASP A 228 11.34 2.64 20.41
N GLY A 229 10.46 1.67 20.60
CA GLY A 229 9.32 1.86 21.49
C GLY A 229 8.62 0.59 21.90
N ILE A 230 7.87 0.71 23.00
CA ILE A 230 6.91 -0.29 23.45
C ILE A 230 5.52 0.19 23.03
N PHE A 231 4.79 -0.70 22.38
CA PHE A 231 3.46 -0.43 21.85
C PHE A 231 2.46 -1.44 22.40
N GLN A 232 1.29 -0.96 22.80
CA GLN A 232 0.17 -1.79 23.21
C GLN A 232 -0.73 -2.02 21.99
N VAL A 233 -0.98 -3.30 21.67
CA VAL A 233 -1.94 -3.74 20.66
C VAL A 233 -3.21 -4.13 21.37
N LEU A 234 -4.32 -3.48 20.99
CA LEU A 234 -5.63 -3.75 21.53
C LEU A 234 -6.58 -4.11 20.41
N PHE A 235 -7.32 -5.20 20.55
CA PHE A 235 -8.31 -5.63 19.58
C PHE A 235 -9.59 -6.08 20.25
N TYR A 236 -10.74 -5.55 19.79
CA TYR A 236 -12.04 -5.79 20.39
C TYR A 236 -13.11 -6.04 19.34
N LYS A 237 -14.08 -6.90 19.66
CA LYS A 237 -15.41 -6.86 19.04
C LYS A 237 -16.21 -5.79 19.78
N MET A 238 -16.78 -4.85 19.03
CA MET A 238 -17.56 -3.76 19.56
C MET A 238 -18.99 -4.20 19.91
N ASP A 239 -19.54 -3.53 20.90
CA ASP A 239 -20.95 -3.55 21.26
C ASP A 239 -21.50 -2.11 21.28
N LEU A 240 -22.83 -1.96 21.22
CA LEU A 240 -23.49 -0.66 21.36
C LEU A 240 -23.24 -0.07 22.75
N ASP A 241 -23.16 -0.92 23.77
CA ASP A 241 -22.69 -0.56 25.10
C ASP A 241 -21.17 -0.77 25.18
N PRO A 242 -20.34 0.29 25.25
CA PRO A 242 -18.89 0.16 25.28
C PRO A 242 -18.37 -0.68 26.45
N ALA A 243 -19.12 -0.80 27.55
CA ALA A 243 -18.76 -1.65 28.69
C ALA A 243 -18.86 -3.15 28.36
N LYS A 244 -19.55 -3.52 27.27
CA LYS A 244 -19.74 -4.88 26.80
C LYS A 244 -18.83 -5.26 25.61
N ASN A 245 -17.90 -4.37 25.23
CA ASN A 245 -16.89 -4.71 24.23
C ASN A 245 -16.13 -5.97 24.63
N LYS A 246 -16.01 -6.93 23.72
CA LYS A 246 -15.31 -8.19 23.97
C LYS A 246 -13.86 -8.06 23.51
N THR A 247 -12.92 -8.10 24.46
CA THR A 247 -11.48 -8.14 24.16
C THR A 247 -11.11 -9.43 23.46
N ILE A 248 -10.48 -9.30 22.30
CA ILE A 248 -9.95 -10.40 21.50
C ILE A 248 -8.44 -10.49 21.66
N ARG A 249 -7.76 -9.34 21.77
CA ARG A 249 -6.32 -9.26 21.99
C ARG A 249 -5.98 -8.05 22.83
N GLU A 250 -5.06 -8.25 23.76
CA GLU A 250 -4.38 -7.20 24.49
C GLU A 250 -2.95 -7.66 24.78
N GLU A 251 -1.97 -7.05 24.11
CA GLU A 251 -0.57 -7.41 24.29
C GLU A 251 0.35 -6.18 24.14
N ARG A 252 1.56 -6.28 24.68
CA ARG A 252 2.62 -5.28 24.49
C ARG A 252 3.72 -5.84 23.62
N VAL A 253 4.14 -5.07 22.63
CA VAL A 253 5.20 -5.42 21.70
C VAL A 253 6.31 -4.36 21.77
N THR A 254 7.56 -4.83 21.89
CA THR A 254 8.74 -3.96 21.78
C THR A 254 9.20 -3.98 20.33
N LEU A 255 9.20 -2.82 19.68
CA LEU A 255 9.62 -2.70 18.29
C LEU A 255 10.75 -1.69 18.18
N GLN A 256 11.87 -2.14 17.63
CA GLN A 256 12.94 -1.25 17.19
C GLN A 256 12.43 -0.32 16.09
N LYS A 257 13.08 0.82 15.90
CA LYS A 257 12.80 1.75 14.81
C LYS A 257 12.78 1.02 13.47
N GLY A 258 11.67 1.14 12.74
CA GLY A 258 11.50 0.51 11.43
C GLY A 258 11.21 -1.00 11.48
N ALA A 259 11.27 -1.64 12.65
CA ALA A 259 10.97 -3.06 12.79
C ALA A 259 9.50 -3.35 12.53
N THR A 260 9.24 -4.55 12.03
CA THR A 260 7.91 -5.06 11.77
C THR A 260 7.68 -6.34 12.56
N ILE A 261 6.48 -6.49 13.12
CA ILE A 261 6.01 -7.72 13.75
C ILE A 261 4.77 -8.21 13.03
N THR A 262 4.70 -9.53 12.83
CA THR A 262 3.50 -10.20 12.38
C THR A 262 2.81 -10.81 13.58
N LEU A 263 1.56 -10.42 13.79
CA LEU A 263 0.71 -10.91 14.86
C LEU A 263 0.15 -12.30 14.51
N SER A 264 -0.20 -13.09 15.51
CA SER A 264 -0.97 -14.33 15.26
C SER A 264 -2.25 -14.01 14.49
N PRO A 265 -2.68 -14.85 13.53
CA PRO A 265 -3.93 -14.62 12.81
C PRO A 265 -5.14 -14.63 13.75
N ILE A 266 -6.22 -13.97 13.33
CA ILE A 266 -7.51 -13.93 14.00
C ILE A 266 -8.58 -14.36 13.03
N THR A 267 -9.30 -15.42 13.37
CA THR A 267 -10.48 -15.88 12.65
C THR A 267 -11.72 -15.23 13.24
N PHE A 268 -12.53 -14.58 12.40
CA PHE A 268 -13.79 -13.97 12.85
C PHE A 268 -14.90 -15.01 12.91
N THR A 269 -15.34 -15.33 14.12
CA THR A 269 -16.43 -16.29 14.33
C THR A 269 -17.81 -15.64 14.42
N GLU A 270 -17.87 -14.31 14.53
CA GLU A 270 -19.10 -13.55 14.73
C GLU A 270 -19.14 -12.35 13.77
N ALA A 271 -20.33 -12.00 13.28
CA ALA A 271 -20.53 -10.76 12.55
C ALA A 271 -20.59 -9.56 13.51
N GLY A 272 -20.30 -8.36 13.01
CA GLY A 272 -20.38 -7.12 13.79
C GLY A 272 -19.23 -6.18 13.54
N ASP A 273 -19.13 -5.15 14.38
CA ASP A 273 -18.08 -4.14 14.29
C ASP A 273 -16.89 -4.54 15.16
N TYR A 274 -15.69 -4.34 14.63
CA TYR A 274 -14.43 -4.68 15.27
C TYR A 274 -13.52 -3.46 15.27
N LYS A 275 -12.69 -3.34 16.32
CA LYS A 275 -11.80 -2.21 16.51
C LYS A 275 -10.40 -2.66 16.91
N LEU A 276 -9.40 -2.17 16.19
CA LEU A 276 -7.99 -2.28 16.53
C LEU A 276 -7.44 -0.92 16.95
N ILE A 277 -6.70 -0.90 18.06
CA ILE A 277 -6.04 0.29 18.57
C ILE A 277 -4.57 -0.04 18.84
N LEU A 278 -3.66 0.79 18.33
CA LEU A 278 -2.25 0.76 18.73
C LEU A 278 -1.95 1.99 19.58
N LYS A 279 -1.37 1.76 20.75
CA LYS A 279 -0.98 2.83 21.68
C LYS A 279 0.51 2.76 22.00
N THR A 280 1.09 3.88 22.41
CA THR A 280 2.41 3.89 23.03
C THR A 280 2.33 3.40 24.48
N GLN A 281 3.48 3.14 25.10
CA GLN A 281 3.60 2.85 26.53
C GLN A 281 2.99 3.92 27.46
N HIS A 282 2.87 5.16 26.99
CA HIS A 282 2.25 6.27 27.72
C HIS A 282 0.76 6.41 27.41
N ASN A 283 0.11 5.34 26.92
CA ASN A 283 -1.31 5.27 26.58
C ASN A 283 -1.75 6.28 25.49
N LEU A 284 -0.80 6.82 24.70
CA LEU A 284 -1.11 7.69 23.57
C LEU A 284 -1.57 6.84 22.38
N LYS A 285 -2.77 7.08 21.88
CA LYS A 285 -3.30 6.41 20.69
C LYS A 285 -2.52 6.84 19.45
N ARG A 286 -2.07 5.88 18.64
CA ARG A 286 -1.34 6.15 17.38
C ARG A 286 -2.06 5.60 16.16
N VAL A 287 -2.73 4.46 16.31
CA VAL A 287 -3.55 3.86 15.25
C VAL A 287 -4.91 3.53 15.83
N GLU A 288 -5.96 3.84 15.08
CA GLU A 288 -7.30 3.32 15.30
C GLU A 288 -7.86 2.83 13.96
N ARG A 289 -8.39 1.61 13.95
CA ARG A 289 -9.15 1.08 12.81
C ARG A 289 -10.44 0.47 13.30
N ILE A 290 -11.53 0.79 12.60
CA ILE A 290 -12.84 0.19 12.80
C ILE A 290 -13.28 -0.43 11.49
N TRP A 291 -13.81 -1.64 11.52
CA TRP A 291 -14.40 -2.27 10.35
C TRP A 291 -15.55 -3.20 10.74
N LYS A 292 -16.35 -3.57 9.75
CA LYS A 292 -17.51 -4.44 9.91
C LYS A 292 -17.27 -5.80 9.27
N VAL A 293 -17.38 -6.85 10.07
CA VAL A 293 -17.42 -8.25 9.62
C VAL A 293 -18.86 -8.59 9.23
N GLN A 294 -19.07 -9.03 8.00
CA GLN A 294 -20.38 -9.41 7.48
C GLN A 294 -20.76 -10.83 7.92
N PRO A 295 -22.06 -11.16 8.07
CA PRO A 295 -22.50 -12.54 8.21
C PRO A 295 -22.05 -13.40 7.03
N LEU A 296 -21.83 -14.70 7.27
CA LEU A 296 -21.67 -15.68 6.19
C LEU A 296 -22.98 -15.74 5.42
N ARG A 297 -22.92 -15.58 4.09
CA ARG A 297 -24.10 -15.67 3.21
C ARG A 297 -24.43 -17.11 2.85
#